data_AF-A0A7S3M5D4-F1
#
_entry.id   AF-A0A7S3M5D4-F1
#
_cell.length_a   1.000
_cell.length_b   1.000
_cell.length_c   1.000
_cell.angle_alpha   90.00
_cell.angle_beta   90.00
_cell.angle_gamma   90.00
#
_symmetry.space_group_name_H-M   'P 1'
#
loop_
_entity.id
_entity.type
_entity.pdbx_description
1 polymer ?
#
loop_
_entity_poly.entity_id
_entity_poly.type
_entity_poly.pdbx_seq_one_letter_code
_entity_poly.pdbx_strand_id
1 'polypeptide(L)'
;DAIVRLFLLDISATLPSGMTTAIAVGLSPPMRQGKTDHYWLVLGFDESTMSVDSLSDGIIKRINIAREDHKVSSLMGKALAVFSGKTVVGTSSDFKNLHPQKHACLTVTYKAQPGLLFFCKMSFILALKPVIYHKWQ
;
A
#
# COMPACT_ATOMS: atom_id res chain seq x y z
N ASP A 1 9.77 -1.04 15.17
CA ASP A 1 10.21 0.37 15.00
C ASP A 1 10.72 0.76 13.62
N ALA A 2 11.15 -0.18 12.76
CA ALA A 2 11.66 0.16 11.43
C ALA A 2 10.62 0.75 10.45
N ILE A 3 9.32 0.47 10.64
CA ILE A 3 8.25 0.95 9.76
C ILE A 3 7.84 2.36 10.18
N VAL A 4 7.96 3.32 9.25
CA VAL A 4 7.63 4.74 9.49
C VAL A 4 6.35 5.20 8.80
N ARG A 5 5.93 4.51 7.73
CA ARG A 5 4.75 4.84 6.91
C ARG A 5 4.15 3.57 6.30
N LEU A 6 2.83 3.58 6.13
CA LEU A 6 2.08 2.52 5.46
C LEU A 6 1.07 3.14 4.51
N PHE A 7 1.04 2.65 3.27
CA PHE A 7 0.03 3.02 2.27
C PHE A 7 -0.64 1.77 1.71
N LEU A 8 -1.95 1.86 1.48
CA LEU A 8 -2.73 0.86 0.75
C LEU A 8 -3.23 1.51 -0.54
N LEU A 9 -2.68 1.05 -1.67
CA LEU A 9 -2.80 1.69 -2.97
C LEU A 9 -3.61 0.80 -3.93
N ASP A 10 -4.66 1.34 -4.51
CA ASP A 10 -5.48 0.67 -5.55
C ASP A 10 -4.79 0.82 -6.91
N ILE A 11 -4.21 -0.29 -7.42
CA ILE A 11 -3.47 -0.35 -8.69
C ILE A 11 -4.25 -1.10 -9.79
N SER A 12 -5.47 -1.54 -9.49
CA SER A 12 -6.31 -2.42 -10.33
C SER A 12 -6.49 -1.91 -11.76
N ALA A 13 -6.69 -0.62 -11.93
CA ALA A 13 -7.02 -0.03 -13.22
C ALA A 13 -5.80 0.21 -14.14
N THR A 14 -4.58 -0.11 -13.69
CA THR A 14 -3.36 0.42 -14.33
C THR A 14 -2.31 -0.61 -14.70
N LEU A 15 -2.35 -1.81 -14.12
CA LEU A 15 -1.37 -2.86 -14.40
C LEU A 15 -2.04 -4.13 -14.94
N PRO A 16 -1.60 -4.67 -16.09
CA PRO A 16 -2.13 -5.91 -16.65
C PRO A 16 -1.66 -7.17 -15.90
N SER A 17 -0.95 -7.03 -14.78
CA SER A 17 -0.29 -8.12 -14.04
C SER A 17 -1.23 -8.94 -13.15
N GLY A 18 -2.54 -8.66 -13.17
CA GLY A 18 -3.52 -9.27 -12.26
C GLY A 18 -3.43 -8.75 -10.81
N MET A 19 -2.47 -7.86 -10.52
CA MET A 19 -2.36 -7.21 -9.22
C MET A 19 -3.35 -6.05 -9.13
N THR A 20 -4.10 -6.00 -8.05
CA THR A 20 -5.14 -4.98 -7.83
C THR A 20 -4.79 -4.02 -6.70
N THR A 21 -3.94 -4.45 -5.76
CA THR A 21 -3.58 -3.65 -4.60
C THR A 21 -2.06 -3.68 -4.39
N ALA A 22 -1.49 -2.54 -4.00
CA ALA A 22 -0.11 -2.46 -3.53
C ALA A 22 -0.07 -1.92 -2.10
N ILE A 23 0.74 -2.54 -1.23
CA ILE A 23 1.07 -1.98 0.08
C ILE A 23 2.48 -1.39 0.01
N ALA A 24 2.60 -0.07 0.18
CA ALA A 24 3.90 0.59 0.26
C ALA A 24 4.29 0.84 1.73
N VAL A 25 5.42 0.29 2.13
CA VAL A 25 5.95 0.32 3.50
C VAL A 25 7.22 1.18 3.50
N GLY A 26 7.17 2.32 4.19
CA GLY A 26 8.34 3.18 4.39
C GLY A 26 9.20 2.68 5.54
N LEU A 27 10.51 2.65 5.35
CA LEU A 27 11.50 2.10 6.29
C LEU A 27 12.48 3.17 6.79
N SER A 28 12.79 3.12 8.09
CA SER A 28 13.88 3.88 8.72
C SER A 28 14.40 3.11 9.93
N PRO A 29 15.64 2.58 9.91
CA PRO A 29 16.63 2.65 8.84
C PRO A 29 16.20 1.88 7.56
N PRO A 30 16.82 2.15 6.39
CA PRO A 30 16.52 1.41 5.17
C PRO A 30 16.94 -0.06 5.27
N MET A 31 16.30 -0.92 4.49
CA MET A 31 16.74 -2.30 4.31
C MET A 31 17.89 -2.34 3.31
N ARG A 32 19.04 -2.88 3.70
CA ARG A 32 20.22 -2.95 2.83
C ARG A 32 20.25 -4.25 2.03
N GLN A 33 20.37 -4.15 0.71
CA GLN A 33 20.58 -5.28 -0.19
C GLN A 33 21.89 -5.06 -0.97
N GLY A 34 22.97 -5.68 -0.50
CA GLY A 34 24.31 -5.43 -1.05
C GLY A 34 24.77 -3.99 -0.81
N LYS A 35 24.95 -3.22 -1.89
CA LYS A 35 25.33 -1.80 -1.85
C LYS A 35 24.13 -0.84 -1.95
N THR A 36 22.91 -1.36 -2.06
CA THR A 36 21.70 -0.55 -2.26
C THR A 36 20.89 -0.46 -0.98
N ASP A 37 20.50 0.75 -0.60
CA ASP A 37 19.59 1.02 0.51
C ASP A 37 18.15 1.17 0.02
N HIS A 38 17.25 0.33 0.52
CA HIS A 38 15.83 0.34 0.21
C HIS A 38 15.04 0.99 1.34
N TYR A 39 14.63 2.25 1.13
CA TYR A 39 13.77 3.00 2.05
C TYR A 39 12.28 2.64 1.92
N TRP A 40 11.91 1.88 0.89
CA TRP A 40 10.55 1.48 0.61
C TRP A 40 10.48 0.02 0.20
N LEU A 41 9.50 -0.70 0.75
CA LEU A 41 9.04 -1.99 0.25
C LEU A 41 7.67 -1.80 -0.40
N VAL A 42 7.47 -2.35 -1.60
CA VAL A 42 6.17 -2.34 -2.27
C VAL A 42 5.75 -3.79 -2.47
N LEU A 43 4.66 -4.16 -1.83
CA LEU A 43 4.09 -5.51 -1.89
C LEU A 43 2.86 -5.49 -2.79
N GLY A 44 2.86 -6.26 -3.87
CA GLY A 44 1.72 -6.41 -4.78
C GLY A 44 0.82 -7.57 -4.37
N PHE A 45 -0.49 -7.36 -4.42
CA PHE A 45 -1.51 -8.35 -4.12
C PHE A 45 -2.51 -8.41 -5.29
N ASP A 46 -2.95 -9.61 -5.59
CA ASP A 46 -4.11 -9.88 -6.43
C ASP A 46 -5.42 -9.74 -5.63
N GLU A 47 -6.53 -10.22 -6.19
CA GLU A 47 -7.84 -10.21 -5.51
C GLU A 47 -8.05 -11.39 -4.56
N SER A 48 -7.01 -12.15 -4.21
CA SER A 48 -7.14 -13.30 -3.32
C SER A 48 -7.76 -12.92 -1.98
N THR A 49 -8.64 -13.80 -1.51
CA THR A 49 -9.22 -13.75 -0.17
C THR A 49 -8.66 -14.87 0.68
N MET A 50 -8.67 -14.67 2.00
CA MET A 50 -8.42 -15.74 2.95
C MET A 50 -9.44 -15.67 4.09
N SER A 51 -9.84 -16.84 4.57
CA SER A 51 -10.68 -16.97 5.75
C SER A 51 -9.88 -16.60 7.00
N VAL A 52 -10.47 -15.76 7.85
CA VAL A 52 -9.86 -15.33 9.12
C VAL A 52 -9.68 -16.49 10.10
N ASP A 53 -10.44 -17.58 9.98
CA ASP A 53 -10.29 -18.76 10.84
C ASP A 53 -8.95 -19.50 10.64
N SER A 54 -8.22 -19.18 9.57
CA SER A 54 -6.83 -19.64 9.39
C SER A 54 -5.81 -18.90 10.27
N LEU A 55 -6.20 -17.79 10.91
CA LEU A 55 -5.36 -16.99 11.79
C LEU A 55 -5.55 -17.41 13.25
N SER A 56 -4.54 -17.18 14.08
CA SER A 56 -4.66 -17.44 15.52
C SER A 56 -5.59 -16.42 16.20
N ASP A 57 -6.35 -16.87 17.22
CA ASP A 57 -7.27 -16.02 17.98
C ASP A 57 -6.61 -14.75 18.55
N GLY A 58 -5.33 -14.86 18.93
CA GLY A 58 -4.54 -13.73 19.40
C GLY A 58 -4.36 -12.64 18.34
N ILE A 59 -4.11 -13.05 17.08
CA ILE A 59 -4.03 -12.12 15.95
C ILE A 59 -5.41 -11.52 15.66
N ILE A 60 -6.45 -12.35 15.58
CA ILE A 60 -7.84 -11.92 15.29
C ILE A 60 -8.30 -10.83 16.27
N LYS A 61 -8.09 -11.05 17.57
CA LYS A 61 -8.42 -10.07 18.62
C LYS A 61 -7.62 -8.77 18.45
N ARG A 62 -6.34 -8.88 18.11
CA ARG A 62 -5.45 -7.71 17.99
C ARG A 62 -5.74 -6.86 16.75
N ILE A 63 -6.13 -7.49 15.63
CA ILE A 63 -6.53 -6.80 14.39
C ILE A 63 -8.00 -6.35 14.39
N ASN A 64 -8.79 -6.79 15.38
CA ASN A 64 -10.21 -6.50 15.54
C ASN A 64 -10.99 -6.69 14.23
N ILE A 65 -10.96 -7.91 13.70
CA ILE A 65 -11.60 -8.24 12.42
C ILE A 65 -12.72 -9.27 12.58
N ALA A 66 -13.77 -9.13 11.77
CA ALA A 66 -14.83 -10.11 11.68
C ALA A 66 -14.31 -11.46 11.15
N ARG A 67 -14.88 -12.55 11.66
CA ARG A 67 -14.60 -13.92 11.19
C ARG A 67 -15.37 -14.21 9.90
N GLU A 68 -14.88 -13.63 8.81
CA GLU A 68 -15.37 -13.82 7.46
C GLU A 68 -14.17 -13.82 6.49
N ASP A 69 -14.43 -13.97 5.20
CA ASP A 69 -13.39 -13.88 4.19
C ASP A 69 -13.01 -12.42 3.92
N HIS A 70 -11.72 -12.12 3.99
CA HIS A 70 -11.18 -10.79 3.66
C HIS A 70 -10.13 -10.88 2.56
N LYS A 71 -10.00 -9.82 1.77
CA LYS A 71 -8.86 -9.67 0.85
C LYS A 71 -7.54 -9.78 1.63
N VAL A 72 -6.58 -10.55 1.12
CA VAL A 72 -5.27 -10.73 1.76
C VAL A 72 -4.56 -9.38 1.95
N SER A 73 -4.70 -8.46 1.00
CA SER A 73 -4.16 -7.10 1.11
C SER A 73 -4.75 -6.31 2.29
N SER A 74 -6.05 -6.45 2.55
CA SER A 74 -6.73 -5.80 3.68
C SER A 74 -6.24 -6.35 5.02
N LEU A 75 -6.10 -7.67 5.12
CA LEU A 75 -5.57 -8.35 6.31
C LEU A 75 -4.12 -7.95 6.59
N MET A 76 -3.28 -7.99 5.55
CA MET A 76 -1.88 -7.59 5.66
C MET A 76 -1.75 -6.12 6.07
N GLY A 77 -2.54 -5.23 5.48
CA GLY A 77 -2.58 -3.82 5.86
C GLY A 77 -2.92 -3.61 7.34
N LYS A 78 -3.97 -4.28 7.83
CA LYS A 78 -4.39 -4.22 9.24
C LYS A 78 -3.31 -4.81 10.17
N ALA A 79 -2.74 -5.96 9.82
CA ALA A 79 -1.67 -6.57 10.59
C ALA A 79 -0.46 -5.63 10.70
N LEU A 80 0.03 -5.10 9.58
CA LEU A 80 1.13 -4.14 9.56
C LEU A 80 0.82 -2.89 10.40
N ALA A 81 -0.41 -2.37 10.34
CA ALA A 81 -0.84 -1.23 11.15
C ALA A 81 -0.69 -1.52 12.65
N VAL A 82 -1.23 -2.66 13.08
CA VAL A 82 -1.26 -3.10 14.48
C VAL A 82 0.13 -3.40 15.03
N PHE A 83 0.98 -4.08 14.26
CA PHE A 83 2.32 -4.45 14.72
C PHE A 83 3.32 -3.28 14.62
N SER A 84 3.11 -2.32 13.73
CA SER A 84 3.98 -1.13 13.60
C SER A 84 3.50 0.08 14.40
N GLY A 85 2.24 0.08 14.86
CA GLY A 85 1.59 1.25 15.45
C GLY A 85 1.39 2.41 14.47
N LYS A 86 1.49 2.16 13.15
CA LYS A 86 1.31 3.18 12.11
C LYS A 86 -0.06 3.08 11.47
N THR A 87 -0.65 4.23 11.18
CA THR A 87 -1.90 4.30 10.40
C THR A 87 -1.62 3.97 8.94
N VAL A 88 -2.49 3.15 8.34
CA VAL A 88 -2.49 2.87 6.90
C VAL A 88 -3.19 4.01 6.17
N VAL A 89 -2.48 4.63 5.23
CA VAL A 89 -3.00 5.71 4.40
C VAL A 89 -3.55 5.11 3.11
N GLY A 90 -4.84 5.27 2.86
CA GLY A 90 -5.49 4.84 1.62
C GLY A 90 -5.32 5.83 0.46
N THR A 91 -5.80 5.41 -0.72
CA THR A 91 -6.00 6.31 -1.86
C THR A 91 -7.11 7.32 -1.57
N SER A 92 -7.03 8.51 -2.17
CA SER A 92 -8.09 9.51 -2.03
C SER A 92 -9.34 9.09 -2.82
N SER A 93 -10.46 8.93 -2.12
CA SER A 93 -11.78 8.77 -2.72
C SER A 93 -12.17 9.97 -3.58
N ASP A 94 -11.80 11.17 -3.15
CA ASP A 94 -12.13 12.42 -3.84
C ASP A 94 -11.41 12.48 -5.19
N PHE A 95 -10.12 12.12 -5.20
CA PHE A 95 -9.36 12.00 -6.45
C PHE A 95 -9.99 10.95 -7.37
N LYS A 96 -10.31 9.77 -6.85
CA LYS A 96 -10.95 8.69 -7.63
C LYS A 96 -12.28 9.16 -8.23
N ASN A 97 -13.05 9.96 -7.50
CA ASN A 97 -14.34 10.47 -7.97
C ASN A 97 -14.20 11.55 -9.05
N LEU A 98 -13.16 12.38 -8.97
CA LEU A 98 -12.86 13.42 -9.96
C LEU A 98 -12.21 12.87 -11.24
N HIS A 99 -11.49 11.75 -11.15
CA HIS A 99 -10.83 11.15 -12.31
C HIS A 99 -11.88 10.64 -13.33
N PRO A 100 -11.78 10.99 -14.64
CA PRO A 100 -12.78 10.61 -15.65
C PRO A 100 -13.04 9.11 -15.74
N GLN A 101 -11.98 8.31 -15.58
CA GLN A 101 -12.03 6.84 -15.63
C GLN A 101 -12.19 6.19 -14.24
N LYS A 102 -12.44 6.99 -13.18
CA LYS A 102 -12.51 6.51 -11.79
C LYS A 102 -11.26 5.75 -11.32
N HIS A 103 -10.08 6.10 -11.84
CA HIS A 103 -8.81 5.55 -11.39
C HIS A 103 -8.36 6.21 -10.10
N ALA A 104 -7.72 5.44 -9.22
CA ALA A 104 -7.20 5.94 -7.95
C ALA A 104 -5.82 6.64 -8.08
N CYS A 105 -5.22 6.62 -9.28
CA CYS A 105 -3.90 7.19 -9.56
C CYS A 105 -3.79 7.70 -11.00
N LEU A 106 -2.67 8.38 -11.29
CA LEU A 106 -2.24 8.76 -12.63
C LEU A 106 -1.05 7.89 -13.05
N THR A 107 -1.07 7.41 -14.29
CA THR A 107 0.13 6.86 -14.94
C THR A 107 1.05 8.00 -15.34
N VAL A 108 2.30 7.94 -14.88
CA VAL A 108 3.31 8.97 -15.17
C VAL A 108 4.64 8.35 -15.58
N THR A 109 5.52 9.15 -16.17
CA THR A 109 6.91 8.77 -16.41
C THR A 109 7.83 9.65 -15.56
N TYR A 110 8.67 9.03 -14.74
CA TYR A 110 9.68 9.72 -13.94
C TYR A 110 11.06 9.15 -14.24
N LYS A 111 11.99 10.00 -14.67
CA LYS A 111 13.36 9.60 -15.06
C LYS A 111 13.38 8.39 -16.02
N ALA A 112 12.55 8.45 -17.06
CA ALA A 112 12.37 7.40 -18.06
C ALA A 112 11.81 6.06 -17.54
N GLN A 113 11.26 6.02 -16.32
CA GLN A 113 10.57 4.85 -15.76
C GLN A 113 9.08 5.13 -15.61
N PRO A 114 8.19 4.20 -16.00
CA PRO A 114 6.77 4.32 -15.74
C PRO A 114 6.49 4.17 -14.23
N GLY A 115 5.52 4.92 -13.73
CA GLY A 115 5.12 4.89 -12.33
C GLY A 115 3.66 5.28 -12.14
N LEU A 116 3.17 5.07 -10.93
CA LEU A 116 1.78 5.35 -10.54
C LEU A 116 1.76 6.43 -9.47
N LEU A 117 1.24 7.61 -9.79
CA LEU A 117 1.15 8.73 -8.87
C LEU A 117 -0.19 8.72 -8.15
N PHE A 118 -0.14 8.57 -6.83
CA PHE A 118 -1.29 8.58 -5.94
C PHE A 118 -1.36 9.89 -5.15
N PHE A 119 -2.56 10.46 -5.10
CA PHE A 119 -2.88 11.56 -4.21
C PHE A 119 -3.53 10.99 -2.95
N CYS A 120 -2.92 11.28 -1.80
CA CYS A 120 -3.40 10.91 -0.48
C CYS A 120 -3.79 12.18 0.30
N LYS A 121 -4.48 12.00 1.44
CA LYS A 121 -5.03 13.12 2.23
C LYS A 121 -4.01 14.24 2.53
N MET A 122 -2.80 13.87 2.96
CA MET A 122 -1.75 14.82 3.38
C MET A 122 -0.43 14.66 2.61
N SER A 123 -0.44 13.93 1.51
CA SER A 123 0.77 13.61 0.75
C SER A 123 0.45 13.15 -0.68
N PHE A 124 1.47 13.06 -1.52
CA PHE A 124 1.45 12.20 -2.68
C PHE A 124 2.53 11.12 -2.59
N ILE A 125 2.30 10.02 -3.30
CA ILE A 125 3.28 8.94 -3.44
C ILE A 125 3.33 8.46 -4.90
N LEU A 126 4.53 8.44 -5.48
CA LEU A 126 4.82 7.72 -6.72
C LEU A 126 5.20 6.29 -6.36
N ALA A 127 4.42 5.31 -6.80
CA ALA A 127 4.67 3.88 -6.57
C ALA A 127 5.35 3.21 -7.78
N LEU A 128 5.85 1.98 -7.56
CA LEU A 128 6.64 1.13 -8.48
C LEU A 128 8.16 1.38 -8.39
N LYS A 129 8.77 2.28 -9.18
CA LYS A 129 10.22 2.55 -9.14
C LYS A 129 10.57 3.93 -9.72
N PRO A 130 11.36 4.78 -9.01
CA PRO A 130 11.60 4.75 -7.57
C PRO A 130 10.32 5.09 -6.81
N VAL A 131 10.22 4.66 -5.55
CA VAL A 131 9.16 5.14 -4.67
C VAL A 131 9.52 6.54 -4.20
N ILE A 132 8.64 7.52 -4.46
CA ILE A 132 8.81 8.91 -4.02
C ILE A 132 7.63 9.28 -3.16
N TYR A 133 7.90 9.72 -1.95
CA TYR A 133 6.89 10.22 -1.02
C TYR A 133 7.16 11.69 -0.73
N HIS A 134 6.10 12.49 -0.74
CA HIS A 134 6.16 13.89 -0.36
C HIS A 134 4.90 14.29 0.39
N LYS A 135 5.06 14.96 1.52
CA LYS A 135 3.96 15.49 2.33
C LYS A 135 3.57 16.86 1.79
N TRP A 136 2.27 17.19 1.76
CA TRP A 136 1.83 18.56 1.51
C TRP A 136 2.41 19.50 2.59
N GLN A 137 2.83 20.70 2.20
CA GLN A 137 3.27 21.74 3.14
C GLN A 137 2.07 22.32 3.90
#